data_AF-A0A7K0VJN3-F1
#
_entry.id   AF-A0A7K0VJN3-F1
#
_cell.length_a   1.000
_cell.length_b   1.000
_cell.length_c   1.000
_cell.angle_alpha   90.00
_cell.angle_beta   90.00
_cell.angle_gamma   90.00
#
_symmetry.space_group_name_H-M   'P 1'
#
loop_
_entity.id
_entity.type
_entity.pdbx_description
1 polymer ?
#
loop_
_entity_poly.entity_id
_entity_poly.type
_entity_poly.pdbx_seq_one_letter_code
_entity_poly.pdbx_strand_id
1 'polypeptide(L)' 'GPAARLAQDCITKVEVLEYAELGMEAIWKIEVQDFPAFIVVDDKGNDFFDLVNKPMPGTPVHLH' A
#
# COMPACT_ATOMS: atom_id res chain seq x y z
N GLY A 1 -9.51 1.70 12.82
CA GLY A 1 -8.55 2.50 12.02
C GLY A 1 -8.95 2.50 10.55
N PRO A 2 -8.26 3.25 9.68
CA PRO A 2 -8.60 3.35 8.26
C PRO A 2 -8.61 1.97 7.55
N ALA A 3 -7.64 1.10 7.85
CA ALA A 3 -7.60 -0.25 7.30
C ALA A 3 -8.80 -1.12 7.75
N ALA A 4 -9.22 -1.01 9.01
CA ALA A 4 -10.38 -1.76 9.51
C ALA A 4 -11.70 -1.30 8.88
N ARG A 5 -11.81 0.00 8.57
CA ARG A 5 -12.97 0.54 7.83
C ARG A 5 -12.98 0.07 6.39
N LEU A 6 -11.85 0.15 5.69
CA LEU A 6 -11.73 -0.41 4.34
C LEU A 6 -12.05 -1.91 4.30
N ALA A 7 -11.58 -2.67 5.28
CA ALA A 7 -11.91 -4.07 5.41
C ALA A 7 -13.43 -4.28 5.57
N GLN A 8 -14.08 -3.49 6.41
CA GLN A 8 -15.53 -3.59 6.65
C GLN A 8 -16.37 -3.20 5.43
N ASP A 9 -15.96 -2.16 4.69
CA ASP A 9 -16.75 -1.59 3.60
C ASP A 9 -16.49 -2.29 2.26
N CYS A 10 -15.31 -2.86 2.05
CA CYS A 10 -14.87 -3.36 0.73
C CYS A 10 -14.68 -4.88 0.67
N ILE A 11 -14.57 -5.61 1.80
CA ILE A 11 -14.38 -7.07 1.77
C ILE A 11 -15.74 -7.77 1.77
N THR A 12 -15.98 -8.58 0.74
CA THR A 12 -17.24 -9.32 0.56
C THR A 12 -17.15 -10.76 1.02
N LYS A 13 -15.93 -11.33 1.07
CA LYS A 13 -15.69 -12.71 1.52
C LYS A 13 -14.30 -12.88 2.11
N VAL A 14 -14.17 -13.75 3.11
CA VAL A 14 -12.90 -14.10 3.77
C VAL A 14 -12.84 -15.61 3.96
N GLU A 15 -11.75 -16.23 3.50
CA GLU A 15 -11.46 -17.65 3.68
C GLU A 15 -10.00 -17.83 4.10
N VAL A 16 -9.72 -18.76 5.03
CA VAL A 16 -8.34 -19.16 5.33
C VAL A 16 -7.83 -20.00 4.17
N LEU A 17 -6.71 -19.59 3.59
CA LEU A 17 -6.05 -20.34 2.52
C LEU A 17 -5.04 -21.34 3.11
N GLU A 18 -4.15 -20.88 3.99
CA GLU A 18 -3.08 -21.70 4.59
C GLU A 18 -2.73 -21.22 6.01
N TYR A 19 -2.16 -22.12 6.82
CA TYR A 19 -1.62 -21.87 8.17
C TYR A 19 -2.63 -21.31 9.19
N ALA A 20 -3.79 -21.98 9.34
CA ALA A 20 -4.86 -21.57 10.25
C ALA A 20 -4.41 -21.46 11.72
N GLU A 21 -3.38 -22.22 12.11
CA GLU A 21 -2.79 -22.19 13.45
C GLU A 21 -2.10 -20.87 13.79
N LEU A 22 -1.72 -20.07 12.78
CA LEU A 22 -1.12 -18.74 12.99
C LEU A 22 -2.16 -17.68 13.38
N GLY A 23 -3.45 -18.01 13.43
CA GLY A 23 -4.48 -17.07 13.86
C GLY A 23 -4.64 -15.89 12.89
N MET A 24 -4.42 -14.66 13.37
CA MET A 24 -4.64 -13.45 12.57
C MET A 24 -3.62 -13.31 11.43
N GLU A 25 -2.46 -13.94 11.58
CA GLU A 25 -1.31 -13.93 10.69
C GLU A 25 -1.35 -15.03 9.62
N ALA A 26 -2.42 -15.84 9.58
CA ALA A 26 -2.65 -16.84 8.54
C ALA A 26 -2.70 -16.21 7.13
N ILE A 27 -2.58 -17.02 6.08
CA ILE A 27 -2.77 -16.54 4.71
C ILE A 27 -4.26 -16.54 4.41
N TRP A 28 -4.80 -15.37 4.08
CA TRP A 28 -6.22 -15.17 3.82
C TRP A 28 -6.49 -14.93 2.35
N LYS A 29 -7.48 -15.64 1.80
CA LYS A 29 -8.09 -15.31 0.52
C LYS A 29 -9.27 -14.39 0.80
N ILE A 30 -9.20 -13.17 0.30
CA ILE A 30 -10.30 -12.19 0.39
C ILE A 30 -10.87 -11.89 -0.98
N GLU A 31 -12.18 -11.75 -1.05
CA GLU A 31 -12.87 -11.18 -2.19
C GLU A 31 -13.23 -9.74 -1.84
N VAL A 32 -12.95 -8.81 -2.74
CA VAL A 32 -13.14 -7.37 -2.51
C VAL A 32 -13.93 -6.73 -3.64
N GLN A 33 -14.70 -5.71 -3.30
CA GLN A 33 -15.42 -4.86 -4.25
C GLN A 33 -15.13 -3.40 -3.92
N ASP A 34 -14.96 -2.57 -4.96
CA ASP A 34 -14.74 -1.12 -4.85
C ASP A 34 -13.61 -0.73 -3.88
N PHE A 35 -12.53 -1.53 -3.85
CA PHE A 35 -11.41 -1.35 -2.93
C PHE A 35 -10.49 -0.21 -3.43
N PRO A 36 -10.42 0.94 -2.73
CA PRO A 36 -9.59 2.05 -3.16
C PRO A 36 -8.10 1.76 -2.90
N ALA A 37 -7.26 2.03 -3.89
CA ALA A 37 -5.81 1.88 -3.79
C ALA A 37 -5.09 2.97 -4.60
N PHE A 38 -3.82 3.22 -4.24
CA PHE A 38 -2.93 4.10 -4.99
C PHE A 38 -1.77 3.28 -5.57
N ILE A 39 -1.37 3.60 -6.80
CA ILE A 39 -0.13 3.07 -7.37
C ILE A 39 1.02 3.84 -6.74
N VAL A 40 1.74 3.19 -5.83
CA VAL A 40 2.90 3.78 -5.15
C VAL A 40 4.18 3.53 -5.95
N VAL A 41 4.34 2.31 -6.47
CA VAL A 41 5.47 1.91 -7.31
C VAL A 41 4.89 1.27 -8.56
N ASP A 42 5.44 1.62 -9.73
CA ASP A 42 5.06 1.02 -11.00
C ASP A 42 6.15 0.10 -11.58
N ASP A 43 5.83 -0.57 -12.68
CA ASP A 43 6.72 -1.49 -13.40
C ASP A 43 7.77 -0.79 -14.28
N LYS A 44 7.80 0.55 -14.29
CA LYS A 44 8.70 1.37 -15.11
C LYS A 44 9.83 1.99 -14.27
N GLY A 45 9.87 1.67 -12.98
CA GLY A 45 10.86 2.21 -12.04
C GLY A 45 10.45 3.53 -11.41
N ASN A 46 9.18 3.93 -11.50
CA ASN A 46 8.67 5.09 -10.77
C ASN A 46 8.28 4.68 -9.35
N ASP A 47 8.72 5.46 -8.36
CA ASP A 47 8.33 5.35 -6.96
C ASP A 47 7.81 6.73 -6.48
N PHE A 48 6.59 6.78 -5.96
CA PHE A 48 5.95 8.00 -5.47
C PHE A 48 6.76 8.67 -4.34
N PHE A 49 7.46 7.90 -3.51
CA PHE A 49 8.18 8.41 -2.36
C PHE A 49 9.62 8.82 -2.64
N ASP A 50 10.15 8.53 -3.84
CA ASP A 50 11.51 8.92 -4.24
C ASP A 50 11.76 10.44 -4.14
N LEU A 51 10.72 11.26 -4.37
CA LEU A 51 10.81 12.73 -4.28
C LEU A 51 10.93 13.25 -2.84
N VAL A 52 10.44 12.47 -1.87
CA VAL A 52 10.48 12.82 -0.44
C VAL A 52 11.71 12.25 0.24
N ASN A 53 12.14 11.06 -0.19
CA ASN A 53 13.24 10.31 0.42
C ASN A 53 14.61 10.66 -0.16
N LYS A 54 14.70 11.28 -1.34
CA LYS A 54 15.98 11.76 -1.88
C LYS A 54 16.37 13.08 -1.21
N PRO A 55 17.56 13.18 -0.59
CA PRO A 55 18.08 14.48 -0.20
C PRO A 55 18.18 15.33 -1.47
N MET A 56 17.42 16.43 -1.53
CA MET A 56 17.58 17.40 -2.62
C MET A 56 19.04 17.84 -2.66
N PRO A 57 19.78 17.66 -3.76
CA PRO A 57 21.04 18.34 -3.92
C PRO A 57 20.68 19.82 -3.98
N GLY A 58 21.01 20.58 -2.92
CA GLY A 58 20.70 22.00 -2.85
C GLY A 58 21.22 22.69 -4.11
N THR A 59 20.32 23.10 -5.00
CA THR A 59 20.68 23.87 -6.18
C THR A 59 21.36 25.14 -5.68
N PRO A 60 22.62 25.42 -6.03
CA PRO A 60 23.23 26.69 -5.68
C PRO A 60 22.47 27.78 -6.45
N VAL A 61 21.77 28.65 -5.72
CA VAL A 61 21.18 29.85 -6.29
C VAL A 61 22.34 30.78 -6.66
N HIS A 62 22.61 30.95 -7.95
CA HIS A 62 23.49 32.04 -8.40
C HIS A 62 22.69 33.35 -8.34
N LEU A 63 22.96 34.12 -7.28
CA LEU A 63 22.57 35.53 -7.20
C LEU A 63 23.48 36.31 -8.16
N HIS A 64 22.91 36.89 -9.21
CA HIS A 64 23.51 37.97 -9.99
C HIS A 64 23.09 39.32 -9.39
#